data_AF-A0AAU5A4L7-F1
#
_entry.id   AF-A0AAU5A4L7-F1
#
_cell.length_a   1.000
_cell.length_b   1.000
_cell.length_c   1.000
_cell.angle_alpha   90.00
_cell.angle_beta   90.00
_cell.angle_gamma   90.00
#
_symmetry.space_group_name_H-M   'P 1'
#
loop_
_entity.id
_entity.type
_entity.pdbx_description
1 polymer ?
#
loop_
_entity_poly.entity_id
_entity_poly.type
_entity_poly.pdbx_seq_one_letter_code
_entity_poly.pdbx_strand_id
1 'polypeptide(L)' 'MKIASAAKSLLAGIAAGSAAAITAVQDNVLTTGEGVTIALAVLGAWGITYAVPNRQASNVPHGQ' A
#
# COMPACT_ATOMS: atom_id res chain seq x y z
N MET A 1 12.99 10.09 10.16
CA MET A 1 12.71 11.33 9.38
C MET A 1 11.23 11.35 9.00
N LYS A 2 10.39 12.16 9.67
CA LYS A 2 8.92 12.10 9.53
C LYS A 2 8.42 12.70 8.20
N ILE A 3 9.10 13.74 7.71
CA ILE A 3 8.83 14.39 6.41
C ILE A 3 9.09 13.44 5.23
N ALA A 4 10.13 12.62 5.32
CA ALA A 4 10.42 11.60 4.31
C ALA A 4 9.29 10.55 4.18
N SER A 5 8.55 10.29 5.27
CA SER A 5 7.44 9.33 5.26
C SER A 5 6.20 9.86 4.55
N ALA A 6 5.87 11.14 4.73
CA ALA A 6 4.71 11.77 4.07
C ALA A 6 4.93 11.94 2.57
N ALA A 7 6.12 12.38 2.16
CA ALA A 7 6.48 12.48 0.75
C ALA A 7 6.48 11.11 0.05
N LYS A 8 6.97 10.06 0.73
CA LYS A 8 6.98 8.70 0.20
C LYS A 8 5.57 8.13 0.02
N SER A 9 4.66 8.40 0.97
CA SER A 9 3.25 8.03 0.87
C SER A 9 2.54 8.77 -0.28
N LEU A 10 2.79 10.08 -0.44
CA LEU A 10 2.18 10.86 -1.52
C LEU A 10 2.66 10.38 -2.90
N LEU A 11 3.97 10.17 -3.07
CA LEU A 11 4.55 9.65 -4.31
C LEU A 11 4.05 8.24 -4.64
N ALA A 12 3.93 7.37 -3.63
CA ALA A 12 3.39 6.03 -3.79
C ALA A 12 1.90 6.06 -4.19
N GLY A 13 1.11 6.95 -3.59
CA GLY A 13 -0.30 7.14 -3.94
C GLY A 13 -0.49 7.69 -5.37
N ILE A 14 0.34 8.64 -5.80
CA ILE A 14 0.30 9.17 -7.18
C ILE A 14 0.69 8.10 -8.19
N ALA A 15 1.73 7.31 -7.92
CA ALA A 15 2.16 6.22 -8.80
C ALA A 15 1.12 5.09 -8.90
N ALA A 16 0.48 4.74 -7.79
CA ALA A 16 -0.59 3.75 -7.78
C ALA A 16 -1.87 4.29 -8.47
N GLY A 17 -2.22 5.56 -8.23
CA GLY A 17 -3.36 6.21 -8.88
C GLY A 17 -3.16 6.41 -10.38
N SER A 18 -1.95 6.71 -10.84
CA SER A 18 -1.65 6.82 -12.27
C SER A 18 -1.70 5.47 -12.98
N ALA A 19 -1.20 4.41 -12.35
CA ALA A 19 -1.36 3.05 -12.86
C ALA A 19 -2.84 2.67 -13.01
N ALA A 20 -3.66 2.97 -12.00
CA ALA A 20 -5.11 2.76 -12.05
C ALA A 20 -5.81 3.55 -13.16
N ALA A 21 -5.43 4.81 -13.35
CA ALA A 21 -5.97 5.64 -14.43
C ALA A 21 -5.64 5.10 -15.82
N ILE A 22 -4.43 4.56 -16.02
CA ILE A 22 -4.04 3.92 -17.28
C ILE A 22 -4.89 2.68 -17.55
N THR A 23 -5.06 1.82 -16.54
CA THR A 23 -5.92 0.63 -16.66
C THR A 23 -7.37 1.02 -17.00
N ALA A 24 -7.93 2.05 -16.34
CA ALA A 24 -9.28 2.51 -16.61
C ALA A 24 -9.47 3.07 -18.03
N VAL A 25 -8.46 3.75 -18.59
CA VAL A 25 -8.49 4.26 -19.97
C VAL A 25 -8.31 3.13 -20.98
N GLN A 26 -7.49 2.12 -20.67
CA GLN A 26 -7.23 0.99 -21.56
C GLN A 26 -8.41 0.02 -21.68
N ASP A 27 -9.19 -0.16 -20.61
CA ASP A 27 -10.27 -1.15 -20.58
C ASP A 27 -11.67 -0.59 -20.87
N ASN A 28 -11.87 0.74 -20.87
CA ASN A 28 -13.16 1.44 -21.09
C ASN A 28 -14.34 1.01 -20.15
N VAL A 29 -14.15 -0.02 -19.33
CA VAL A 29 -15.08 -0.55 -18.34
C VAL A 29 -14.27 -0.91 -17.11
N LEU A 30 -14.50 -0.19 -16.00
CA LEU A 30 -13.90 -0.56 -14.72
C LEU A 30 -14.82 -1.55 -14.02
N THR A 31 -14.44 -2.81 -13.96
CA THR A 31 -15.25 -3.82 -13.26
C THR A 31 -15.09 -3.65 -11.74
N THR A 32 -16.07 -4.15 -10.97
CA THR A 32 -15.99 -4.10 -9.51
C THR A 32 -14.74 -4.82 -8.97
N GLY A 33 -14.28 -5.89 -9.63
CA GLY A 33 -13.07 -6.61 -9.23
C GLY A 33 -11.78 -5.82 -9.46
N GLU A 34 -11.71 -5.05 -10.54
CA GLU A 34 -10.57 -4.18 -10.84
C GLU A 34 -10.49 -2.99 -9.90
N GLY A 35 -11.65 -2.39 -9.58
CA GLY A 35 -11.72 -1.31 -8.59
C GLY A 35 -11.21 -1.74 -7.21
N VAL A 36 -11.54 -2.95 -6.77
CA VAL A 36 -11.02 -3.51 -5.51
C VAL A 36 -9.51 -3.73 -5.58
N THR A 37 -9.01 -4.25 -6.71
CA THR A 37 -7.57 -4.50 -6.90
C THR A 37 -6.76 -3.20 -6.88
N ILE A 38 -7.26 -2.16 -7.55
CA ILE A 38 -6.68 -0.81 -7.51
C ILE A 38 -6.66 -0.26 -6.09
N ALA A 39 -7.79 -0.37 -5.36
CA ALA A 39 -7.87 0.13 -4.00
C ALA A 39 -6.86 -0.58 -3.09
N LEU A 40 -6.74 -1.90 -3.19
CA LEU A 40 -5.75 -2.69 -2.44
C LEU A 40 -4.31 -2.31 -2.80
N ALA A 41 -4.03 -2.03 -4.08
CA ALA A 41 -2.72 -1.58 -4.53
C ALA A 41 -2.37 -0.20 -3.95
N VAL A 42 -3.33 0.74 -3.93
CA VAL A 42 -3.15 2.06 -3.30
C VAL A 42 -2.95 1.93 -1.79
N LEU A 43 -3.74 1.10 -1.12
CA LEU A 43 -3.62 0.85 0.32
C LEU A 43 -2.26 0.21 0.66
N GLY A 44 -1.81 -0.77 -0.12
CA GLY A 44 -0.48 -1.37 0.00
C GLY A 44 0.64 -0.36 -0.26
N ALA A 45 0.49 0.52 -1.26
CA ALA A 45 1.43 1.59 -1.56
C ALA A 45 1.52 2.64 -0.44
N TRP A 46 0.41 2.92 0.24
CA TRP A 46 0.38 3.75 1.46
C TRP A 46 0.88 3.04 2.72
N GLY A 47 1.27 1.76 2.61
CA GLY A 47 1.78 0.98 3.73
C GLY A 47 0.70 0.52 4.70
N ILE A 48 -0.58 0.61 4.31
CA ILE A 48 -1.68 -0.01 5.05
C ILE A 48 -1.58 -1.51 4.83
N THR A 49 -0.85 -2.15 5.73
CA THR A 49 -0.62 -3.60 5.74
C THR A 49 -1.33 -4.22 6.93
N TYR A 50 -1.72 -5.48 6.78
CA TYR A 50 -2.31 -6.22 7.88
C TYR A 50 -1.27 -6.43 9.00
N ALA A 51 -1.53 -5.88 10.18
CA ALA A 51 -0.74 -6.16 11.37
C ALA A 51 -1.09 -7.56 11.87
N VAL A 52 -0.19 -8.52 11.63
CA VAL A 52 -0.31 -9.89 12.14
C VAL A 52 -0.44 -9.84 13.68
N PRO A 53 -1.58 -10.26 14.27
CA PRO A 53 -1.81 -10.13 15.71
C PRO A 53 -0.89 -11.00 16.58
N ASN A 54 -0.28 -12.03 16.01
CA ASN A 54 0.59 -12.98 16.71
C ASN A 54 2.09 -12.71 16.52
N ARG A 55 2.51 -11.45 16.31
CA ARG A 55 3.94 -11.15 16.32
C ARG A 55 4.44 -11.24 17.76
N GLN A 56 5.19 -12.30 18.06
CA GLN A 56 6.03 -12.32 19.26
C GLN A 56 7.00 -11.14 19.13
N ALA A 57 6.86 -10.13 20.00
CA ALA A 57 7.92 -9.15 20.16
C ALA A 57 9.15 -9.95 20.56
N SER A 58 10.17 -9.96 19.72
CA SER A 58 11.46 -10.60 19.97
C SER A 58 12.16 -9.87 21.12
N ASN A 59 11.64 -10.05 22.33
CA ASN A 59 12.34 -9.80 23.56
C ASN A 59 13.10 -11.08 23.88
N VAL A 60 14.18 -11.32 23.13
CA VAL A 60 15.23 -12.26 23.54
C VAL A 60 16.23 -11.41 24.32
N PRO A 61 16.32 -11.52 25.65
CA PRO A 61 17.39 -10.91 26.41
C PRO A 61 18.69 -11.56 25.95
N HIS A 62 19.52 -10.81 25.23
CA HIS A 62 20.91 -11.22 24.98
C HIS A 62 21.68 -10.98 26.29
N GLY A 63 21.65 -12.00 27.14
CA GLY A 63 22.33 -12.03 28.41
C GLY A 63 22.69 -13.47 28.79
N GLN A 64 23.51 -14.11 27.94
CA GLN A 64 24.59 -15.02 28.31
C GLN A 64 25.65 -14.95 27.21
#